data_AF-A0A0D0D1S8-F1
#
_entry.id   AF-A0A0D0D1S8-F1
#
_cell.length_a   1.000
_cell.length_b   1.000
_cell.length_c   1.000
_cell.angle_alpha   90.00
_cell.angle_beta   90.00
_cell.angle_gamma   90.00
#
_symmetry.space_group_name_H-M   'P 1'
#
loop_
_entity.id
_entity.type
_entity.pdbx_description
1 polymer ?
#
loop_
_entity_poly.entity_id
_entity_poly.type
_entity_poly.pdbx_seq_one_letter_code
_entity_poly.pdbx_strand_id
1 'polypeptide(L)'
;KLVHWMNDQTDLLVSWLTSHSANCHILFYKNKRDLADHATDKPSAKDKTGIHDIIAKCIFEMDAEWAQQYVTSPKKFSTCVGNHISYLHKVFVKHYTKLNRTGQGIQPGDGAMNLHSIYFKLLTFVPKDFPFYNNLYGIWNGILNFTTKFTMSQPGKSWGANHLRLIATCSKG
;
A
#
# COMPACT_ATOMS: atom_id res chain seq x y z
N LYS A 1 -4.21 -10.74 25.68
CA LYS A 1 -3.16 -10.96 24.66
C LYS A 1 -3.35 -9.97 23.51
N LEU A 2 -2.36 -9.12 23.22
CA LEU A 2 -2.33 -8.33 21.98
C LEU A 2 -2.02 -9.29 20.83
N VAL A 3 -2.67 -9.12 19.68
CA VAL A 3 -2.38 -9.93 18.49
C VAL A 3 -1.04 -9.45 17.93
N HIS A 4 -0.07 -10.34 17.84
CA HIS A 4 1.24 -10.04 17.29
C HIS A 4 1.23 -10.39 15.80
N TRP A 5 1.55 -9.42 14.95
CA TRP A 5 1.60 -9.62 13.50
C TRP A 5 2.94 -10.23 13.10
N MET A 6 2.88 -11.41 12.49
CA MET A 6 4.04 -12.06 11.87
C MET A 6 4.19 -11.60 10.41
N ASN A 7 5.35 -11.87 9.82
CA ASN A 7 5.58 -11.58 8.40
C ASN A 7 4.56 -12.32 7.52
N ASP A 8 4.33 -13.61 7.78
CA ASP A 8 3.38 -14.42 7.01
C ASP A 8 1.95 -13.85 7.02
N GLN A 9 1.49 -13.37 8.18
CA GLN A 9 0.17 -12.72 8.30
C GLN A 9 0.13 -11.38 7.56
N THR A 10 1.25 -10.64 7.57
CA THR A 10 1.37 -9.38 6.83
C THR A 10 1.44 -9.63 5.33
N ASP A 11 2.10 -10.70 4.88
CA ASP A 11 2.11 -11.14 3.48
C ASP A 11 0.70 -11.52 3.01
N LEU A 12 -0.05 -12.28 3.81
CA LEU A 12 -1.45 -12.60 3.52
C LEU A 12 -2.31 -11.33 3.43
N LEU A 13 -2.13 -10.39 4.36
CA LEU A 13 -2.83 -9.10 4.32
C LEU A 13 -2.49 -8.32 3.04
N VAL A 14 -1.21 -8.20 2.71
CA VAL A 14 -0.75 -7.44 1.55
C VAL A 14 -1.23 -8.10 0.25
N SER A 15 -1.15 -9.42 0.16
CA SER A 15 -1.68 -10.22 -0.95
C SER A 15 -3.19 -10.04 -1.12
N TRP A 16 -3.93 -10.01 -0.02
CA TRP A 16 -5.37 -9.74 -0.05
C TRP A 16 -5.64 -8.32 -0.56
N LEU A 17 -4.92 -7.31 -0.06
CA LEU A 17 -5.10 -5.92 -0.49
C LEU A 17 -4.78 -5.73 -1.99
N THR A 18 -3.70 -6.34 -2.49
CA THR A 18 -3.31 -6.22 -3.90
C THR A 18 -4.27 -6.95 -4.85
N SER A 19 -4.91 -8.03 -4.40
CA SER A 19 -5.92 -8.77 -5.18
C SER A 19 -7.33 -8.19 -5.10
N HIS A 20 -7.60 -7.25 -4.18
CA HIS A 20 -8.94 -6.71 -3.93
C HIS A 20 -8.98 -5.17 -4.08
N SER A 21 -8.69 -4.68 -5.28
CA SER A 21 -8.66 -3.23 -5.60
C SER A 21 -9.98 -2.51 -5.25
N ALA A 22 -11.14 -3.11 -5.54
CA ALA A 22 -12.45 -2.55 -5.22
C ALA A 22 -12.67 -2.35 -3.71
N ASN A 23 -12.17 -3.27 -2.89
CA ASN A 23 -12.22 -3.13 -1.43
C ASN A 23 -11.22 -2.07 -0.94
N CYS A 24 -10.04 -1.98 -1.57
CA CYS A 24 -9.08 -0.91 -1.28
C CYS A 24 -9.67 0.49 -1.55
N HIS A 25 -10.52 0.64 -2.56
CA HIS A 25 -11.22 1.90 -2.79
C HIS A 25 -12.07 2.31 -1.59
N ILE A 26 -12.85 1.40 -1.01
CA ILE A 26 -13.65 1.66 0.20
C ILE A 26 -12.76 1.90 1.43
N LEU A 27 -11.67 1.12 1.57
CA LEU A 27 -10.77 1.24 2.71
C LEU A 27 -10.05 2.59 2.75
N PHE A 28 -9.69 3.15 1.60
CA PHE A 28 -8.73 4.26 1.56
C PHE A 28 -9.25 5.55 0.90
N TYR A 29 -10.28 5.52 0.05
CA TYR A 29 -10.83 6.73 -0.56
C TYR A 29 -11.98 7.30 0.28
N LYS A 30 -11.97 8.62 0.50
CA LYS A 30 -13.03 9.34 1.23
C LYS A 30 -14.22 9.72 0.36
N ASN A 31 -14.01 9.92 -0.95
CA ASN A 31 -15.02 10.47 -1.84
C ASN A 31 -15.79 9.37 -2.56
N LYS A 32 -17.11 9.32 -2.37
CA LYS A 32 -18.00 8.39 -3.07
C LYS A 32 -18.17 8.68 -4.57
N ARG A 33 -17.71 9.84 -5.07
CA ARG A 33 -17.81 10.18 -6.51
C ARG A 33 -16.84 9.36 -7.37
N ASP A 34 -15.72 8.91 -6.81
CA ASP A 34 -14.74 8.06 -7.51
C ASP A 34 -15.19 6.58 -7.57
N LEU A 35 -16.32 6.24 -6.96
CA LEU A 35 -16.87 4.88 -6.87
C LEU A 35 -17.45 4.39 -8.20
N ALA A 36 -17.79 5.32 -9.12
CA ALA A 36 -18.53 5.01 -10.34
C ALA A 36 -17.64 4.72 -11.57
N ASP A 37 -16.42 5.27 -11.63
CA ASP A 37 -15.61 5.24 -12.85
C ASP A 37 -14.54 4.14 -12.92
N HIS A 38 -14.21 3.46 -11.81
CA HIS A 38 -13.05 2.56 -11.76
C HIS A 38 -13.28 1.17 -11.14
N ALA A 39 -14.48 0.87 -10.64
CA ALA A 39 -14.75 -0.45 -10.05
C ALA A 39 -15.40 -1.38 -11.07
N THR A 40 -14.58 -2.16 -11.79
CA THR A 40 -15.08 -3.33 -12.54
C THR A 40 -15.57 -4.44 -11.60
N ASP A 41 -15.06 -4.49 -10.37
CA ASP A 41 -15.38 -5.52 -9.39
C ASP A 41 -16.25 -5.00 -8.25
N LYS A 42 -17.20 -5.85 -7.82
CA LYS A 42 -18.07 -5.55 -6.69
C LYS A 42 -17.28 -5.70 -5.37
N PRO A 43 -17.33 -4.71 -4.47
CA PRO A 43 -16.67 -4.82 -3.17
C PRO A 43 -17.31 -5.93 -2.32
N SER A 44 -16.49 -6.59 -1.51
CA SER A 44 -16.89 -7.72 -0.67
C SER A 44 -17.74 -7.29 0.53
N ALA A 45 -17.63 -6.02 0.94
CA ALA A 45 -18.51 -5.41 1.93
C ALA A 45 -18.77 -3.93 1.61
N LYS A 46 -19.82 -3.37 2.23
CA LYS A 46 -20.29 -1.99 1.96
C LYS A 46 -19.48 -0.93 2.71
N ASP A 47 -18.79 -1.30 3.77
CA ASP A 47 -18.07 -0.39 4.66
C ASP A 47 -16.71 -0.97 5.08
N LYS A 48 -15.89 -0.12 5.72
CA LYS A 48 -14.54 -0.51 6.15
C LYS A 48 -14.57 -1.62 7.20
N THR A 49 -15.55 -1.58 8.11
CA THR A 49 -15.69 -2.58 9.18
C THR A 49 -15.93 -3.97 8.60
N GLY A 50 -16.87 -4.11 7.67
CA GLY A 50 -17.13 -5.39 7.01
C GLY A 50 -15.93 -5.89 6.20
N ILE A 51 -15.16 -4.99 5.58
CA ILE A 51 -13.91 -5.37 4.90
C ILE A 51 -12.88 -5.88 5.91
N HIS A 52 -12.70 -5.20 7.05
CA HIS A 52 -11.80 -5.67 8.10
C HIS A 52 -12.23 -7.03 8.67
N ASP A 53 -13.53 -7.28 8.82
CA ASP A 53 -14.07 -8.57 9.26
C ASP A 53 -13.70 -9.69 8.27
N ILE A 54 -13.85 -9.43 6.96
CA ILE A 54 -13.51 -10.39 5.90
C ILE A 54 -12.01 -10.70 5.91
N ILE A 55 -11.17 -9.66 5.96
CA ILE A 55 -9.71 -9.83 6.03
C ILE A 55 -9.32 -10.61 7.28
N ALA A 56 -9.89 -10.27 8.44
CA ALA A 56 -9.61 -10.95 9.70
C ALA A 56 -9.96 -12.44 9.61
N LYS A 57 -11.09 -12.77 8.98
CA LYS A 57 -11.45 -14.17 8.71
C LYS A 57 -10.40 -14.86 7.83
N CYS A 58 -10.04 -14.26 6.70
CA CYS A 58 -9.07 -14.83 5.76
C CYS A 58 -7.69 -15.10 6.40
N ILE A 59 -7.25 -14.22 7.31
CA ILE A 59 -5.92 -14.33 7.92
C ILE A 59 -5.95 -15.26 9.14
N PHE A 60 -6.96 -15.14 10.00
CA PHE A 60 -6.89 -15.73 11.35
C PHE A 60 -7.77 -16.97 11.55
N GLU A 61 -8.74 -17.27 10.68
CA GLU A 61 -9.66 -18.40 10.89
C GLU A 61 -8.95 -19.76 10.89
N MET A 62 -7.90 -19.89 10.06
CA MET A 62 -7.08 -21.10 9.95
C MET A 62 -5.66 -20.93 10.48
N ASP A 63 -5.37 -19.81 11.15
CA ASP A 63 -4.05 -19.54 11.70
C ASP A 63 -3.74 -20.46 12.88
N ALA A 64 -2.58 -21.12 12.84
CA ALA A 64 -2.20 -22.12 13.83
C ALA A 64 -2.13 -21.58 15.28
N GLU A 65 -1.81 -20.30 15.46
CA GLU A 65 -1.73 -19.67 16.79
C GLU A 65 -3.04 -18.98 17.17
N TRP A 66 -3.72 -18.37 16.20
CA TRP A 66 -4.81 -17.43 16.48
C TRP A 66 -6.21 -17.97 16.21
N ALA A 67 -6.39 -19.09 15.50
CA ALA A 67 -7.71 -19.62 15.11
C ALA A 67 -8.68 -19.76 16.30
N GLN A 68 -8.23 -20.36 17.41
CA GLN A 68 -9.08 -20.53 18.59
C GLN A 68 -9.50 -19.18 19.22
N GLN A 69 -8.57 -18.21 19.24
CA GLN A 69 -8.84 -16.88 19.78
C GLN A 69 -9.71 -16.06 18.85
N TYR A 70 -9.55 -16.24 17.54
CA TYR A 70 -10.39 -15.63 16.52
C TYR A 70 -11.84 -16.06 16.68
N VAL A 71 -12.11 -17.36 16.84
CA VAL A 71 -13.48 -17.88 17.08
C VAL A 71 -14.09 -17.26 18.33
N THR A 72 -13.32 -17.10 19.39
CA THR A 72 -13.80 -16.53 20.66
C THR A 72 -14.07 -15.02 20.57
N SER A 73 -13.36 -14.29 19.70
CA SER A 73 -13.41 -12.82 19.67
C SER A 73 -13.13 -12.22 18.28
N PRO A 74 -13.94 -12.51 17.26
CA PRO A 74 -13.63 -12.15 15.88
C PRO A 74 -13.55 -10.62 15.65
N LYS A 75 -14.41 -9.85 16.33
CA LYS A 75 -14.41 -8.37 16.26
C LYS A 75 -13.09 -7.74 16.70
N LYS A 76 -12.39 -8.38 17.64
CA LYS A 76 -11.08 -7.91 18.10
C LYS A 76 -10.03 -8.04 17.00
N PHE A 77 -10.08 -9.12 16.21
CA PHE A 77 -9.17 -9.33 15.09
C PHE A 77 -9.48 -8.39 13.92
N SER A 78 -10.76 -8.11 13.65
CA SER A 78 -11.16 -7.05 12.71
C SER A 78 -10.58 -5.68 13.09
N THR A 79 -10.68 -5.32 14.38
CA THR A 79 -10.04 -4.09 14.88
C THR A 79 -8.52 -4.13 14.72
N CYS A 80 -7.91 -5.29 14.96
CA CYS A 80 -6.47 -5.49 14.80
C CYS A 80 -6.02 -5.30 13.34
N VAL A 81 -6.79 -5.81 12.37
CA VAL A 81 -6.56 -5.60 10.93
C VAL A 81 -6.57 -4.11 10.60
N GLY A 82 -7.61 -3.38 11.02
CA GLY A 82 -7.70 -1.94 10.76
C GLY A 82 -6.51 -1.15 11.35
N ASN A 83 -6.07 -1.51 12.55
CA ASN A 83 -4.91 -0.92 13.20
C ASN A 83 -3.61 -1.23 12.45
N HIS A 84 -3.44 -2.47 11.98
CA HIS A 84 -2.24 -2.88 11.24
C HIS A 84 -2.16 -2.22 9.86
N ILE A 85 -3.27 -2.15 9.12
CA ILE A 85 -3.36 -1.40 7.87
C ILE A 85 -2.96 0.08 8.10
N SER A 86 -3.44 0.69 9.19
CA SER A 86 -3.09 2.06 9.56
C SER A 86 -1.61 2.23 9.88
N TYR A 87 -1.00 1.23 10.54
CA TYR A 87 0.44 1.18 10.79
C TYR A 87 1.24 1.08 9.49
N LEU A 88 0.91 0.13 8.61
CA LEU A 88 1.58 -0.06 7.31
C LEU A 88 1.50 1.23 6.47
N HIS A 89 0.35 1.91 6.46
CA HIS A 89 0.18 3.17 5.75
C HIS A 89 1.10 4.27 6.31
N LYS A 90 1.23 4.39 7.64
CA LYS A 90 2.15 5.34 8.27
C LYS A 90 3.61 5.06 7.90
N VAL A 91 4.02 3.79 7.94
CA VAL A 91 5.38 3.37 7.54
C VAL A 91 5.62 3.70 6.07
N PHE A 92 4.68 3.38 5.18
CA PHE A 92 4.77 3.73 3.77
C PHE A 92 4.94 5.24 3.55
N VAL A 93 4.08 6.07 4.15
CA VAL A 93 4.15 7.54 4.02
C VAL A 93 5.52 8.06 4.50
N LYS A 94 6.08 7.49 5.57
CA LYS A 94 7.42 7.84 6.05
C LYS A 94 8.49 7.56 5.00
N HIS A 95 8.50 6.37 4.39
CA HIS A 95 9.44 6.01 3.33
C HIS A 95 9.23 6.86 2.07
N TYR A 96 7.99 7.04 1.63
CA TYR A 96 7.61 7.86 0.49
C TYR A 96 8.09 9.32 0.66
N THR A 97 7.84 9.92 1.83
CA THR A 97 8.27 11.30 2.12
C THR A 97 9.79 11.42 2.16
N LYS A 98 10.50 10.43 2.73
CA LYS A 98 11.98 10.41 2.78
C LYS A 98 12.57 10.36 1.36
N LEU A 99 11.97 9.57 0.47
CA LEU A 99 12.37 9.50 -0.94
C LEU A 99 12.11 10.84 -1.65
N ASN A 100 10.93 11.43 -1.47
CA ASN A 100 10.57 12.70 -2.14
C ASN A 100 11.40 13.90 -1.65
N ARG A 101 11.73 13.99 -0.35
CA ARG A 101 12.62 15.03 0.18
C ARG A 101 14.01 14.97 -0.43
N THR A 102 14.51 13.77 -0.71
CA THR A 102 15.80 13.57 -1.39
C THR A 102 15.78 14.13 -2.83
N GLY A 103 14.59 14.32 -3.42
CA GLY A 103 14.42 14.87 -4.78
C GLY A 103 14.16 16.38 -4.86
N GLN A 104 13.87 17.07 -3.75
CA GLN A 104 13.44 18.49 -3.75
C GLN A 104 14.58 19.53 -3.90
N GLY A 105 15.84 19.11 -4.00
CA GLY A 105 17.00 19.99 -4.18
C GLY A 105 17.73 19.82 -5.52
N ILE A 106 17.12 19.16 -6.51
CA ILE A 106 17.81 18.72 -7.72
C ILE A 106 17.70 19.79 -8.83
N GLN A 107 18.83 20.38 -9.19
CA GLN A 107 18.93 21.33 -10.30
C GLN A 107 18.60 20.63 -11.63
N PRO A 108 17.89 21.30 -12.58
CA PRO A 108 17.67 20.75 -13.91
C PRO A 108 19.00 20.67 -14.67
N GLY A 109 19.61 19.49 -14.69
CA GLY A 109 20.93 19.24 -15.30
C GLY A 109 21.52 17.87 -14.95
N ASP A 110 21.25 17.39 -13.73
CA ASP A 110 21.86 16.15 -13.18
C ASP A 110 20.98 14.88 -13.32
N GLY A 111 20.05 14.88 -14.28
CA GLY A 111 18.92 13.94 -14.32
C GLY A 111 19.27 12.43 -14.36
N ALA A 112 20.44 12.06 -14.87
CA ALA A 112 20.84 10.64 -15.03
C ALA A 112 21.43 10.02 -13.75
N MET A 113 22.24 10.76 -13.00
CA MET A 113 22.93 10.25 -11.79
C MET A 113 21.96 10.06 -10.61
N ASN A 114 20.88 10.85 -10.62
CA ASN A 114 19.95 10.95 -9.50
C ASN A 114 18.79 9.97 -9.59
N LEU A 115 18.36 9.62 -10.81
CA LEU A 115 17.45 8.50 -11.02
C LEU A 115 18.09 7.20 -10.50
N HIS A 116 19.39 7.00 -10.78
CA HIS A 116 20.14 5.85 -10.28
C HIS A 116 20.21 5.83 -8.74
N SER A 117 20.41 6.97 -8.07
CA SER A 117 20.44 7.06 -6.60
C SER A 117 19.08 6.80 -5.93
N ILE A 118 17.99 7.36 -6.48
CA ILE A 118 16.62 7.11 -5.99
C ILE A 118 16.23 5.66 -6.23
N TYR A 119 16.52 5.13 -7.42
CA TYR A 119 16.26 3.75 -7.81
C TYR A 119 17.07 2.77 -6.96
N PHE A 120 18.36 3.05 -6.74
CA PHE A 120 19.21 2.28 -5.84
C PHE A 120 18.63 2.26 -4.43
N LYS A 121 18.21 3.41 -3.87
CA LYS A 121 17.56 3.46 -2.55
C LYS A 121 16.25 2.66 -2.49
N LEU A 122 15.43 2.73 -3.54
CA LEU A 122 14.18 1.98 -3.67
C LEU A 122 14.40 0.47 -3.78
N LEU A 123 15.44 0.04 -4.49
CA LEU A 123 15.75 -1.38 -4.66
C LEU A 123 16.52 -1.99 -3.49
N THR A 124 17.35 -1.21 -2.79
CA THR A 124 18.32 -1.77 -1.83
C THR A 124 18.00 -1.51 -0.37
N PHE A 125 17.40 -0.37 -0.03
CA PHE A 125 17.17 0.01 1.37
C PHE A 125 15.71 -0.18 1.79
N VAL A 126 14.77 0.22 0.94
CA VAL A 126 13.35 0.12 1.27
C VAL A 126 12.88 -1.33 1.45
N PRO A 127 13.29 -2.32 0.63
CA PRO A 127 12.84 -3.70 0.82
C PRO A 127 13.43 -4.38 2.06
N LYS A 128 14.58 -3.89 2.56
CA LYS A 128 15.19 -4.40 3.81
C LYS A 128 14.44 -3.93 5.05
N ASP A 129 14.04 -2.66 5.07
CA ASP A 129 13.34 -2.06 6.21
C ASP A 129 11.81 -2.24 6.15
N PHE A 130 11.26 -2.35 4.94
CA PHE A 130 9.84 -2.44 4.67
C PHE A 130 9.57 -3.24 3.37
N PRO A 131 9.61 -4.58 3.43
CA PRO A 131 9.54 -5.45 2.25
C PRO A 131 8.24 -5.29 1.44
N PHE A 132 7.18 -4.80 2.08
CA PHE A 132 5.86 -4.62 1.47
C PHE A 132 5.71 -3.35 0.63
N TYR A 133 6.73 -2.49 0.57
CA TYR A 133 6.62 -1.16 -0.06
C TYR A 133 6.13 -1.20 -1.51
N ASN A 134 6.72 -2.06 -2.35
CA ASN A 134 6.38 -2.11 -3.77
C ASN A 134 4.94 -2.57 -4.00
N ASN A 135 4.49 -3.58 -3.25
CA ASN A 135 3.13 -4.10 -3.32
C ASN A 135 2.11 -3.04 -2.91
N LEU A 136 2.43 -2.25 -1.88
CA LEU A 136 1.55 -1.21 -1.35
C LEU A 136 1.63 0.11 -2.12
N TYR A 137 2.69 0.33 -2.90
CA TYR A 137 2.88 1.55 -3.68
C TYR A 137 1.75 1.75 -4.69
N GLY A 138 1.36 0.72 -5.44
CA GLY A 138 0.26 0.83 -6.40
C GLY A 138 -1.08 1.22 -5.76
N ILE A 139 -1.33 0.74 -4.55
CA ILE A 139 -2.57 0.99 -3.79
C ILE A 139 -2.60 2.42 -3.25
N TRP A 140 -1.50 2.90 -2.66
CA TRP A 140 -1.50 4.17 -1.93
C TRP A 140 -0.95 5.37 -2.72
N ASN A 141 -0.12 5.16 -3.74
CA ASN A 141 0.38 6.25 -4.57
C ASN A 141 -0.76 6.97 -5.31
N GLY A 142 -1.78 6.24 -5.77
CA GLY A 142 -2.98 6.87 -6.36
C GLY A 142 -3.62 7.86 -5.40
N ILE A 143 -3.78 7.47 -4.14
CA ILE A 143 -4.51 8.21 -3.10
C ILE A 143 -3.77 9.47 -2.63
N LEU A 144 -2.45 9.38 -2.50
CA LEU A 144 -1.60 10.51 -2.10
C LEU A 144 -1.56 11.61 -3.16
N ASN A 145 -1.58 11.24 -4.45
CA ASN A 145 -1.65 12.20 -5.56
C ASN A 145 -2.98 12.96 -5.61
N PHE A 146 -4.08 12.38 -5.08
CA PHE A 146 -5.38 13.07 -4.97
C PHE A 146 -5.50 13.99 -3.75
N THR A 147 -4.80 13.69 -2.65
CA THR A 147 -4.93 14.44 -1.39
C THR A 147 -3.89 15.54 -1.21
N THR A 148 -2.74 15.43 -1.88
CA THR A 148 -1.76 16.51 -1.90
C THR A 148 -1.93 17.32 -3.18
N LYS A 149 -2.28 18.61 -3.05
CA LYS A 149 -1.96 19.59 -4.10
C LYS A 149 -0.44 19.64 -4.20
N PHE A 150 0.15 18.70 -4.90
CA PHE A 150 1.58 18.70 -5.17
C PHE A 150 1.81 19.75 -6.24
N THR A 151 2.63 20.74 -5.96
CA THR A 151 3.18 21.61 -6.98
C THR A 151 4.12 20.75 -7.83
N MET A 152 3.56 20.03 -8.80
CA MET A 152 4.33 19.46 -9.89
C MET A 152 4.97 20.64 -10.63
N SER A 153 6.29 20.77 -10.54
CA SER A 153 7.01 21.51 -11.55
C SER A 153 6.87 20.74 -12.87
N GLN A 154 6.00 21.29 -13.74
CA GLN A 154 5.72 20.92 -15.14
C GLN A 154 4.58 19.89 -15.36
N PRO A 155 3.51 20.27 -16.11
CA PRO A 155 2.51 19.32 -16.61
C PRO A 155 3.12 18.45 -17.72
N GLY A 156 2.88 17.14 -17.67
CA GLY A 156 3.16 16.24 -18.82
C GLY A 156 4.13 15.07 -18.58
N LYS A 157 4.71 14.91 -17.39
CA LYS A 157 5.55 13.73 -17.06
C LYS A 157 4.98 13.00 -15.85
N SER A 158 4.03 12.09 -16.06
CA SER A 158 3.51 11.26 -14.97
C SER A 158 4.60 10.26 -14.54
N TRP A 159 5.13 10.45 -13.33
CA TRP A 159 6.14 9.56 -12.75
C TRP A 159 5.64 8.12 -12.56
N GLY A 160 4.32 7.94 -12.37
CA GLY A 160 3.68 6.63 -12.24
C GLY A 160 3.79 5.75 -13.49
N ALA A 161 3.73 6.34 -14.70
CA ALA A 161 3.83 5.60 -15.96
C ALA A 161 5.27 5.12 -16.22
N ASN A 162 6.28 5.92 -15.84
CA ASN A 162 7.68 5.51 -15.93
C ASN A 162 8.04 4.43 -14.90
N HIS A 163 7.48 4.48 -13.69
CA HIS A 163 7.74 3.50 -12.63
C HIS A 163 7.30 2.08 -13.01
N LEU A 164 6.09 1.92 -13.57
CA LEU A 164 5.59 0.61 -14.02
C LEU A 164 6.36 0.07 -15.25
N ARG A 165 6.77 0.95 -16.17
CA ARG A 165 7.52 0.56 -17.38
C ARG A 165 8.93 0.04 -17.05
N LEU A 166 9.57 0.58 -16.00
CA LEU A 166 10.90 0.18 -15.55
C LEU A 166 10.90 -1.15 -14.80
N ILE A 167 9.87 -1.44 -13.99
CA ILE A 167 9.72 -2.75 -13.33
C ILE A 167 9.55 -3.86 -14.36
N ALA A 168 8.76 -3.63 -15.41
CA ALA A 168 8.53 -4.60 -16.48
C ALA A 168 9.81 -4.93 -17.28
N THR A 169 10.74 -3.99 -17.42
CA THR A 169 12.01 -4.22 -18.14
C THR A 169 13.06 -4.95 -17.30
N CYS A 170 13.03 -4.88 -15.97
CA CYS A 170 13.98 -5.59 -15.10
C CYS A 170 13.58 -7.04 -14.80
N SER A 171 12.35 -7.46 -15.10
CA SER A 171 11.90 -8.86 -14.94
C SER A 171 12.25 -9.77 -16.13
N LYS A 172 12.94 -9.27 -17.16
CA LYS A 172 13.34 -10.02 -18.36
C LYS A 172 14.86 -10.10 -18.57
N GLY A 173 15.66 -9.87 -17.53
CA GLY A 173 17.11 -10.03 -17.54
C GLY A 173 17.54 -11.26 -16.77
#